data_AF-A0AAP4DL41-F1
#
_entry.id   AF-A0AAP4DL41-F1
#
_cell.length_a   1.000
_cell.length_b   1.000
_cell.length_c   1.000
_cell.angle_alpha   90.00
_cell.angle_beta   90.00
_cell.angle_gamma   90.00
#
_symmetry.space_group_name_H-M   'P 1'
#
loop_
_entity.id
_entity.type
_entity.pdbx_description
1 polymer ?
#
loop_
_entity_poly.entity_id
_entity_poly.type
_entity_poly.pdbx_seq_one_letter_code
_entity_poly.pdbx_strand_id
1 'polypeptide(L)'
;FPEMLLSRIESKSPAGTSRTEIGSVNTGVYMQELKPLFTQGSLKSTDQPTDIALIENQVPMNAETNEKAALFYPVQTADGIRYSKSSTFSLNENNQLTINGRPILSTDRQPITVDNENFTVSENGTVTTNGRTAGQIDVRMAEDVRNLKRDGNDLYSTADGNDLPSAAGNNQVAYSLKQGVSE
;
A
#
# COMPACT_ATOMS: atom_id res chain seq x y z
N PHE A 1 -34.25 -12.00 27.16
CA PHE A 1 -35.65 -11.53 27.19
C PHE A 1 -36.34 -11.97 25.90
N PRO A 2 -37.60 -12.43 25.94
CA PRO A 2 -38.14 -13.50 25.11
C PRO A 2 -38.67 -13.08 23.72
N GLU A 3 -38.79 -14.07 22.84
CA GLU A 3 -39.40 -13.97 21.51
C GLU A 3 -40.87 -13.50 21.54
N MET A 4 -41.26 -12.71 20.54
CA MET A 4 -42.65 -12.57 20.14
C MET A 4 -42.80 -12.80 18.63
N LEU A 5 -43.25 -14.01 18.30
CA LEU A 5 -43.84 -14.38 17.02
C LEU A 5 -45.19 -13.67 16.87
N LEU A 6 -45.32 -12.79 15.87
CA LEU A 6 -46.64 -12.42 15.34
C LEU A 6 -46.87 -13.12 14.01
N SER A 7 -47.55 -14.27 14.09
CA SER A 7 -48.24 -14.88 12.96
C SER A 7 -49.57 -14.16 12.72
N ARG A 8 -49.75 -13.55 11.55
CA ARG A 8 -51.07 -13.11 11.06
C ARG A 8 -51.58 -14.15 10.07
N ILE A 9 -52.60 -14.88 10.50
CA ILE A 9 -53.49 -15.70 9.66
C ILE A 9 -54.61 -14.78 9.17
N GLU A 10 -54.88 -14.79 7.86
CA GLU A 10 -56.18 -14.44 7.30
C GLU A 10 -56.47 -15.31 6.07
N SER A 11 -57.76 -15.44 5.76
CA SER A 11 -58.38 -16.67 5.25
C SER A 11 -58.82 -16.55 3.78
N LYS A 12 -58.61 -17.63 2.99
CA LYS A 12 -59.47 -18.26 1.93
C LYS A 12 -60.38 -17.36 1.06
N SER A 13 -60.49 -17.41 -0.29
CA SER A 13 -60.32 -18.40 -1.38
C SER A 13 -60.55 -17.68 -2.77
N PRO A 14 -60.80 -18.32 -3.95
CA PRO A 14 -60.10 -19.38 -4.72
C PRO A 14 -59.81 -18.95 -6.20
N ALA A 15 -59.18 -19.87 -6.96
CA ALA A 15 -59.07 -19.96 -8.43
C ALA A 15 -57.80 -19.37 -9.09
N GLY A 16 -57.06 -20.24 -9.79
CA GLY A 16 -56.07 -19.84 -10.80
C GLY A 16 -54.72 -20.55 -10.67
N THR A 17 -54.58 -21.68 -11.35
CA THR A 17 -53.31 -22.38 -11.58
C THR A 17 -52.28 -21.46 -12.24
N SER A 18 -51.11 -21.28 -11.61
CA SER A 18 -49.78 -21.34 -12.24
C SER A 18 -48.71 -21.28 -11.15
N ARG A 19 -48.10 -22.43 -10.83
CA ARG A 19 -46.79 -22.46 -10.21
C ARG A 19 -45.79 -22.09 -11.30
N THR A 20 -45.32 -20.86 -11.28
CA THR A 20 -44.06 -20.50 -11.94
C THR A 20 -43.05 -20.37 -10.82
N GLU A 21 -42.08 -21.27 -10.78
CA GLU A 21 -40.87 -21.09 -9.99
C GLU A 21 -40.17 -19.83 -10.52
N ILE A 22 -40.32 -18.73 -9.78
CA ILE A 22 -39.52 -17.54 -10.02
C ILE A 22 -38.21 -17.78 -9.28
N GLY A 23 -37.14 -17.82 -10.07
CA GLY A 23 -35.82 -18.29 -9.69
C GLY A 23 -35.22 -17.63 -8.44
N SER A 24 -34.18 -18.30 -7.95
CA SER A 24 -33.38 -17.91 -6.80
C SER A 24 -33.13 -16.41 -6.74
N VAL A 25 -33.62 -15.77 -5.67
CA VAL A 25 -33.11 -14.48 -5.24
C VAL A 25 -31.68 -14.68 -4.75
N ASN A 26 -30.71 -14.43 -5.62
CA ASN A 26 -29.38 -14.09 -5.14
C ASN A 26 -29.51 -12.71 -4.51
N THR A 27 -29.52 -12.63 -3.18
CA THR A 27 -29.03 -11.44 -2.46
C THR A 27 -27.52 -11.38 -2.68
N GLY A 28 -27.15 -11.06 -3.92
CA GLY A 28 -25.82 -10.59 -4.26
C GLY A 28 -25.68 -9.22 -3.63
N VAL A 29 -25.30 -9.19 -2.35
CA VAL A 29 -24.64 -8.02 -1.78
C VAL A 29 -23.33 -7.91 -2.55
N TYR A 30 -23.35 -7.17 -3.66
CA TYR A 30 -22.13 -6.59 -4.18
C TYR A 30 -21.64 -5.66 -3.08
N MET A 31 -20.70 -6.16 -2.28
CA MET A 31 -19.88 -5.29 -1.46
C MET A 31 -19.08 -4.46 -2.47
N GLN A 32 -19.62 -3.29 -2.78
CA GLN A 32 -18.94 -2.31 -3.61
C GLN A 32 -17.64 -2.03 -2.89
N GLU A 33 -16.54 -2.51 -3.45
CA GLU A 33 -15.20 -2.20 -2.97
C GLU A 33 -15.14 -0.67 -2.91
N LEU A 34 -15.06 -0.14 -1.69
CA LEU A 34 -14.70 1.25 -1.48
C LEU A 34 -13.27 1.35 -1.99
N LYS A 35 -13.10 1.66 -3.28
CA LYS A 35 -11.80 2.04 -3.83
C LYS A 35 -11.28 3.16 -2.93
N PRO A 36 -10.20 2.94 -2.16
CA PRO A 36 -9.65 4.01 -1.36
C PRO A 36 -9.27 5.11 -2.33
N LEU A 37 -9.90 6.28 -2.19
CA LEU A 37 -9.49 7.45 -2.92
C LEU A 37 -8.14 7.88 -2.33
N PHE A 38 -7.04 7.56 -3.02
CA PHE A 38 -5.70 7.97 -2.61
C PHE A 38 -5.50 9.46 -2.98
N THR A 39 -6.18 10.36 -2.28
CA THR A 39 -5.79 11.77 -2.23
C THR A 39 -4.76 11.94 -1.14
N GLN A 40 -3.55 12.36 -1.51
CA GLN A 40 -2.50 12.74 -0.55
C GLN A 40 -3.07 13.81 0.41
N GLY A 41 -3.15 13.46 1.69
CA GLY A 41 -3.70 14.32 2.75
C GLY A 41 -2.81 15.52 3.07
N SER A 42 -3.21 16.32 4.06
CA SER A 42 -2.33 17.39 4.58
C SER A 42 -1.23 16.78 5.44
N LEU A 43 0.04 16.91 5.01
CA LEU A 43 1.20 16.45 5.77
C LEU A 43 1.25 17.09 7.17
N LYS A 44 1.49 16.27 8.19
CA LYS A 44 1.70 16.69 9.59
C LYS A 44 3.16 16.51 9.97
N SER A 45 3.77 17.53 10.56
CA SER A 45 5.12 17.42 11.13
C SER A 45 5.10 16.47 12.33
N THR A 46 6.12 15.63 12.44
CA THR A 46 6.36 14.74 13.58
C THR A 46 7.76 14.97 14.11
N ASP A 47 7.97 14.66 15.39
CA ASP A 47 9.30 14.75 16.03
C ASP A 47 10.13 13.47 15.82
N GLN A 48 9.63 12.51 15.04
CA GLN A 48 10.24 11.20 14.86
C GLN A 48 11.03 11.13 13.55
N PRO A 49 12.36 10.86 13.58
CA PRO A 49 13.19 10.77 12.38
C PRO A 49 12.82 9.58 11.48
N THR A 50 12.05 8.62 12.00
CA THR A 50 11.57 7.44 11.26
C THR A 50 10.27 7.68 10.50
N ASP A 51 9.65 8.85 10.64
CA ASP A 51 8.49 9.19 9.81
C ASP A 51 8.98 9.81 8.51
N ILE A 52 8.81 9.09 7.40
CA ILE A 52 9.29 9.52 6.09
C ILE A 52 8.13 9.40 5.11
N ALA A 53 7.59 10.55 4.70
CA ALA A 53 6.54 10.58 3.69
C ALA A 53 7.12 10.53 2.27
N LEU A 54 6.43 9.81 1.39
CA LEU A 54 6.64 9.82 -0.04
C LEU A 54 5.74 10.86 -0.70
N ILE A 55 6.32 11.86 -1.34
CA ILE A 55 5.60 12.93 -2.04
C ILE A 55 5.68 12.67 -3.53
N GLU A 56 4.52 12.50 -4.16
CA GLU A 56 4.39 12.26 -5.59
C GLU A 56 4.36 13.60 -6.34
N ASN A 57 5.45 13.94 -7.05
CA ASN A 57 5.53 15.19 -7.81
C ASN A 57 5.05 15.00 -9.26
N GLN A 58 5.48 13.91 -9.90
CA GLN A 58 5.07 13.52 -11.24
C GLN A 58 5.04 11.99 -11.31
N VAL A 59 3.88 11.42 -11.58
CA VAL A 59 3.70 9.98 -11.71
C VAL A 59 2.87 9.72 -12.97
N PRO A 60 3.33 8.84 -13.88
CA PRO A 60 2.63 8.61 -15.15
C PRO A 60 1.24 8.02 -14.90
N MET A 61 0.32 8.32 -15.82
CA MET A 61 -1.01 7.73 -15.83
C MET A 61 -1.04 6.53 -16.76
N ASN A 62 -1.60 5.42 -16.28
CA ASN A 62 -1.79 4.24 -17.08
C ASN A 62 -2.85 4.52 -18.17
N ALA A 63 -2.49 4.28 -19.44
CA ALA A 63 -3.35 4.61 -20.57
C ALA A 63 -4.62 3.73 -20.66
N GLU A 64 -4.59 2.53 -20.08
CA GLU A 64 -5.72 1.60 -20.11
C GLU A 64 -6.71 1.85 -18.97
N THR A 65 -6.20 2.08 -17.75
CA THR A 65 -7.04 2.25 -16.56
C THR A 65 -7.39 3.71 -16.28
N ASN A 66 -6.65 4.65 -16.87
CA ASN A 66 -6.73 6.07 -16.55
C ASN A 66 -6.47 6.35 -15.05
N GLU A 67 -5.67 5.51 -14.40
CA GLU A 67 -5.23 5.65 -13.01
C GLU A 67 -3.72 5.95 -12.97
N LYS A 68 -3.27 6.73 -11.98
CA LYS A 68 -1.84 6.96 -11.77
C LYS A 68 -1.13 5.65 -11.46
N ALA A 69 0.11 5.51 -11.93
CA ALA A 69 1.02 4.50 -11.40
C ALA A 69 1.18 4.67 -9.89
N ALA A 70 1.57 3.61 -9.20
CA ALA A 70 1.75 3.63 -7.75
C ALA A 70 3.22 3.45 -7.38
N LEU A 71 3.66 4.17 -6.36
CA LEU A 71 5.01 4.06 -5.83
C LEU A 71 5.03 3.24 -4.52
N PHE A 72 6.10 2.51 -4.30
CA PHE A 72 6.27 1.60 -3.17
C PHE A 72 7.72 1.57 -2.68
N TYR A 73 7.92 1.28 -1.40
CA TYR A 73 9.21 0.93 -0.84
C TYR A 73 9.45 -0.58 -0.97
N PRO A 74 10.59 -1.04 -1.52
CA PRO A 74 10.96 -2.43 -1.52
C PRO A 74 11.50 -2.85 -0.14
N VAL A 75 10.97 -3.95 0.38
CA VAL A 75 11.43 -4.58 1.64
C VAL A 75 11.90 -6.00 1.39
N GLN A 76 12.88 -6.43 2.18
CA GLN A 76 13.40 -7.78 2.15
C GLN A 76 12.53 -8.72 3.00
N THR A 77 12.17 -9.86 2.43
CA THR A 77 11.48 -10.95 3.13
C THR A 77 12.20 -12.27 2.89
N ALA A 78 11.85 -13.30 3.67
CA ALA A 78 12.36 -14.65 3.45
C ALA A 78 12.01 -15.21 2.06
N ASP A 79 10.87 -14.76 1.50
CA ASP A 79 10.36 -15.19 0.20
C ASP A 79 10.76 -14.21 -0.94
N GLY A 80 11.79 -13.39 -0.71
CA GLY A 80 12.29 -12.39 -1.67
C GLY A 80 11.78 -10.98 -1.41
N ILE A 81 11.85 -10.12 -2.42
CA ILE A 81 11.45 -8.71 -2.31
C ILE A 81 9.92 -8.61 -2.24
N ARG A 82 9.42 -7.73 -1.38
CA ARG A 82 8.01 -7.29 -1.34
C ARG A 82 7.95 -5.78 -1.36
N TYR A 83 6.80 -5.24 -1.68
CA TYR A 83 6.59 -3.81 -1.84
C TYR A 83 5.61 -3.32 -0.79
N SER A 84 5.88 -2.18 -0.17
CA SER A 84 5.02 -1.55 0.83
C SER A 84 4.69 -0.12 0.47
N LYS A 85 3.46 0.32 0.75
CA LYS A 85 3.07 1.73 0.71
C LYS A 85 3.19 2.43 2.06
N SER A 86 3.58 1.71 3.11
CA SER A 86 3.68 2.31 4.45
C SER A 86 4.81 3.33 4.49
N SER A 87 4.50 4.49 5.07
CA SER A 87 5.44 5.60 5.32
C SER A 87 5.95 5.62 6.76
N THR A 88 5.67 4.57 7.54
CA THR A 88 6.13 4.42 8.93
C THR A 88 7.34 3.51 8.95
N PHE A 89 8.50 4.10 9.25
CA PHE A 89 9.75 3.37 9.35
C PHE A 89 10.04 3.07 10.82
N SER A 90 10.95 2.13 11.05
CA SER A 90 11.49 1.83 12.38
C SER A 90 12.90 1.28 12.23
N LEU A 91 13.71 1.35 13.29
CA LEU A 91 14.99 0.65 13.34
C LEU A 91 14.82 -0.71 14.01
N ASN A 92 15.43 -1.75 13.44
CA ASN A 92 15.54 -3.05 14.09
C ASN A 92 16.81 -3.13 14.97
N GLU A 93 17.01 -4.27 15.64
CA GLU A 93 18.15 -4.54 16.54
C GLU A 93 19.51 -4.44 15.85
N ASN A 94 19.56 -4.53 14.51
CA ASN A 94 20.78 -4.38 13.70
C ASN A 94 20.94 -2.95 13.16
N ASN A 95 20.17 -1.98 13.67
CA ASN A 95 20.09 -0.61 13.17
C ASN A 95 19.75 -0.50 11.68
N GLN A 96 18.97 -1.43 11.14
CA GLN A 96 18.48 -1.35 9.77
C GLN A 96 17.15 -0.61 9.74
N LEU A 97 16.96 0.23 8.72
CA LEU A 97 15.65 0.81 8.43
C LEU A 97 14.68 -0.29 8.01
N THR A 98 13.52 -0.31 8.64
CA THR A 98 12.48 -1.32 8.41
C THR A 98 11.11 -0.69 8.22
N ILE A 99 10.26 -1.37 7.44
CA ILE A 99 8.82 -1.16 7.40
C ILE A 99 8.16 -2.48 7.82
N ASN A 100 7.24 -2.43 8.78
CA ASN A 100 6.58 -3.62 9.33
C ASN A 100 7.58 -4.71 9.78
N GLY A 101 8.70 -4.29 10.37
CA GLY A 101 9.79 -5.15 10.85
C GLY A 101 10.68 -5.76 9.75
N ARG A 102 10.50 -5.37 8.48
CA ARG A 102 11.25 -5.90 7.34
C ARG A 102 12.24 -4.88 6.81
N PRO A 103 13.52 -5.25 6.58
CA PRO A 103 14.53 -4.32 6.09
C PRO A 103 14.13 -3.68 4.77
N ILE A 104 14.27 -2.37 4.67
CA ILE A 104 14.08 -1.60 3.43
C ILE A 104 15.33 -1.71 2.60
N LEU A 105 15.15 -1.84 1.29
CA LEU A 105 16.24 -1.99 0.35
C LEU A 105 16.64 -0.63 -0.24
N SER A 106 17.95 -0.47 -0.40
CA SER A 106 18.55 0.61 -1.16
C SER A 106 18.41 0.40 -2.66
N THR A 107 18.76 1.43 -3.45
CA THR A 107 18.84 1.35 -4.91
C THR A 107 19.81 0.25 -5.38
N ASP A 108 20.81 -0.10 -4.57
CA ASP A 108 21.74 -1.23 -4.77
C ASP A 108 21.19 -2.59 -4.27
N ARG A 109 19.92 -2.63 -3.88
CA ARG A 109 19.21 -3.81 -3.34
C ARG A 109 19.82 -4.36 -2.03
N GLN A 110 20.40 -3.49 -1.21
CA GLN A 110 20.94 -3.87 0.11
C GLN A 110 20.12 -3.23 1.24
N PRO A 111 19.96 -3.90 2.40
CA PRO A 111 19.42 -3.26 3.60
C PRO A 111 20.20 -2.01 3.99
N ILE A 112 19.49 -0.93 4.30
CA ILE A 112 20.11 0.32 4.76
C ILE A 112 20.34 0.25 6.27
N THR A 113 21.62 0.31 6.67
CA THR A 113 22.03 0.29 8.08
C THR A 113 22.53 1.66 8.50
N VAL A 114 22.05 2.16 9.65
CA VAL A 114 22.48 3.43 10.23
C VAL A 114 23.19 3.20 11.56
N ASP A 115 23.85 4.23 12.11
CA ASP A 115 24.55 4.08 13.39
C ASP A 115 23.58 4.13 14.59
N ASN A 116 22.49 4.91 14.47
CA ASN A 116 21.41 5.07 15.46
C ASN A 116 20.26 5.89 14.83
N GLU A 117 19.28 6.31 15.65
CA GLU A 117 18.11 7.10 15.25
C GLU A 117 18.46 8.52 14.73
N ASN A 118 19.68 9.03 14.96
CA ASN A 118 20.14 10.33 14.44
C ASN A 118 20.67 10.21 13.00
N PHE A 119 19.85 9.67 12.10
CA PHE A 119 20.11 9.69 10.67
C PHE A 119 19.24 10.76 9.99
N THR A 120 19.70 11.24 8.84
CA THR A 120 18.95 12.16 8.00
C THR A 120 18.62 11.51 6.66
N VAL A 121 17.48 11.89 6.10
CA VAL A 121 17.06 11.47 4.75
C VAL A 121 16.84 12.71 3.90
N SER A 122 17.59 12.84 2.81
CA SER A 122 17.42 13.92 1.84
C SER A 122 16.24 13.65 0.89
N GLU A 123 15.83 14.66 0.12
CA GLU A 123 14.66 14.60 -0.76
C GLU A 123 14.73 13.49 -1.82
N ASN A 124 15.94 13.15 -2.30
CA ASN A 124 16.17 12.04 -3.23
C ASN A 124 16.24 10.66 -2.54
N GLY A 125 16.09 10.61 -1.21
CA GLY A 125 16.17 9.40 -0.40
C GLY A 125 17.56 8.99 0.05
N THR A 126 18.61 9.81 -0.13
CA THR A 126 19.94 9.51 0.43
C THR A 126 19.87 9.56 1.96
N VAL A 127 20.26 8.46 2.59
CA VAL A 127 20.36 8.30 4.05
C VAL A 127 21.77 8.61 4.48
N THR A 128 21.92 9.54 5.43
CA THR A 128 23.21 9.92 6.02
C THR A 128 23.21 9.70 7.52
N THR A 129 24.28 9.14 8.06
CA THR A 129 24.48 8.93 9.49
C THR A 129 25.91 9.32 9.87
N ASN A 130 26.09 10.10 10.94
CA ASN A 130 27.40 10.61 11.37
C ASN A 130 28.27 11.21 10.23
N GLY A 131 27.62 11.91 9.28
CA GLY A 131 28.29 12.53 8.13
C GLY A 131 28.72 11.58 7.01
N ARG A 132 28.30 10.30 7.05
CA ARG A 132 28.58 9.29 6.02
C ARG A 132 27.28 8.83 5.35
N THR A 133 27.34 8.58 4.05
CA THR A 133 26.22 7.99 3.30
C THR A 133 26.06 6.53 3.67
N ALA A 134 24.88 6.16 4.16
CA ALA A 134 24.50 4.78 4.48
C ALA A 134 23.87 4.05 3.28
N GLY A 135 23.26 4.79 2.35
CA GLY A 135 22.60 4.28 1.16
C GLY A 135 21.56 5.26 0.64
N GLN A 136 20.85 4.90 -0.43
CA GLN A 136 19.70 5.64 -0.93
C GLN A 136 18.47 4.74 -0.88
N ILE A 137 17.40 5.17 -0.18
CA ILE A 137 16.12 4.45 -0.13
C ILE A 137 15.61 4.29 -1.55
N ASP A 138 15.36 3.05 -1.96
CA ASP A 138 14.78 2.76 -3.26
C ASP A 138 13.27 3.01 -3.22
N VAL A 139 12.74 3.47 -4.34
CA VAL A 139 11.30 3.59 -4.59
C VAL A 139 11.03 2.87 -5.88
N ARG A 140 10.08 1.95 -5.87
CA ARG A 140 9.67 1.16 -7.03
C ARG A 140 8.33 1.61 -7.55
N MET A 141 8.15 1.56 -8.86
CA MET A 141 6.92 1.97 -9.53
C MET A 141 6.17 0.75 -10.06
N ALA A 142 4.87 0.67 -9.79
CA ALA A 142 3.95 -0.20 -10.49
C ALA A 142 3.10 0.63 -11.47
N GLU A 143 3.29 0.40 -12.77
CA GLU A 143 2.48 1.06 -13.82
C GLU A 143 1.02 0.63 -13.78
N ASP A 144 0.75 -0.60 -13.35
CA ASP A 144 -0.59 -1.13 -13.18
C ASP A 144 -0.67 -1.92 -11.86
N VAL A 145 -1.41 -1.38 -10.90
CA VAL A 145 -1.61 -2.00 -9.59
C VAL A 145 -2.44 -3.28 -9.66
N ARG A 146 -3.17 -3.53 -10.76
CA ARG A 146 -3.91 -4.78 -10.98
C ARG A 146 -2.97 -5.99 -11.13
N ASN A 147 -1.71 -5.74 -11.50
CA ASN A 147 -0.67 -6.77 -11.60
C ASN A 147 -0.02 -7.07 -10.24
N LEU A 148 -0.47 -6.43 -9.16
CA LEU A 148 0.01 -6.69 -7.81
C LEU A 148 -0.90 -7.67 -7.07
N LYS A 149 -0.28 -8.60 -6.38
CA LYS A 149 -0.93 -9.49 -5.42
C LYS A 149 -0.69 -8.96 -4.01
N ARG A 150 -1.76 -8.87 -3.21
CA ARG A 150 -1.66 -8.51 -1.79
C ARG A 150 -1.23 -9.74 -0.98
N ASP A 151 -0.11 -9.62 -0.27
CA ASP A 151 0.42 -10.67 0.61
C ASP A 151 0.03 -10.48 2.08
N GLY A 152 -0.63 -9.36 2.40
CA GLY A 152 -1.05 -8.99 3.76
C GLY A 152 -0.05 -8.05 4.43
N ASN A 153 -0.42 -7.48 5.59
CA ASN A 153 0.41 -6.50 6.34
C ASN A 153 0.97 -5.36 5.47
N ASP A 154 0.14 -4.85 4.56
CA ASP A 154 0.49 -3.82 3.57
C ASP A 154 1.66 -4.16 2.64
N LEU A 155 1.90 -5.47 2.43
CA LEU A 155 2.87 -5.98 1.49
C LEU A 155 2.20 -6.45 0.20
N TYR A 156 2.91 -6.20 -0.90
CA TYR A 156 2.53 -6.56 -2.25
C TYR A 156 3.68 -7.31 -2.93
N SER A 157 3.32 -8.29 -3.75
CA SER A 157 4.20 -8.93 -4.73
C SER A 157 3.65 -8.71 -6.14
N THR A 158 4.46 -8.92 -7.16
CA THR A 158 4.01 -8.91 -8.55
C THR A 158 3.42 -10.27 -8.91
N ALA A 159 2.34 -10.28 -9.70
CA ALA A 159 1.66 -11.51 -10.11
C ALA A 159 2.51 -12.36 -11.06
N ASP A 160 3.44 -11.74 -11.80
CA ASP A 160 4.37 -12.38 -12.72
C ASP A 160 5.70 -12.79 -12.07
N GLY A 161 5.93 -12.40 -10.80
CA GLY A 161 7.14 -12.68 -10.05
C GLY A 161 8.35 -11.81 -10.42
N ASN A 162 8.19 -10.85 -11.33
CA ASN A 162 9.27 -9.93 -11.71
C ASN A 162 9.37 -8.76 -10.73
N ASP A 163 10.57 -8.21 -10.53
CA ASP A 163 10.69 -7.01 -9.70
C ASP A 163 10.09 -5.77 -10.39
N LEU A 164 9.40 -4.93 -9.62
CA LEU A 164 8.99 -3.61 -10.09
C LEU A 164 10.22 -2.77 -10.47
N PRO A 165 10.17 -1.96 -11.55
CA PRO A 165 11.25 -1.06 -11.92
C PRO A 165 11.50 -0.01 -10.84
N SER A 166 12.75 0.42 -10.68
CA SER A 166 13.07 1.55 -9.81
C SER A 166 12.58 2.86 -10.42
N ALA A 167 11.96 3.68 -9.58
CA ALA A 167 11.61 5.06 -9.87
C ALA A 167 12.83 5.98 -9.69
N ALA A 168 13.83 5.58 -8.91
CA ALA A 168 15.05 6.35 -8.76
C ALA A 168 15.79 6.45 -10.10
N GLY A 169 16.04 7.68 -10.58
CA GLY A 169 16.66 7.93 -11.88
C GLY A 169 15.75 7.70 -13.09
N ASN A 170 14.45 7.41 -12.89
CA ASN A 170 13.49 7.32 -13.98
C ASN A 170 12.98 8.72 -14.37
N ASN A 171 13.27 9.17 -15.58
CA ASN A 171 12.88 10.52 -16.06
C ASN A 171 11.36 10.75 -16.19
N GLN A 172 10.56 9.68 -16.17
CA GLN A 172 9.10 9.77 -16.25
C GLN A 172 8.44 9.93 -14.88
N VAL A 173 9.19 9.71 -13.79
CA VAL A 173 8.70 9.72 -12.41
C VAL A 173 9.51 10.72 -11.60
N ALA A 174 8.82 11.67 -10.96
CA ALA A 174 9.41 12.55 -9.98
C ALA A 174 8.71 12.36 -8.63
N TYR A 175 9.49 12.13 -7.59
CA TYR A 175 9.03 12.04 -6.21
C TYR A 175 10.06 12.69 -5.29
N SER A 176 9.66 12.98 -4.06
CA SER A 176 10.59 13.38 -3.00
C SER A 176 10.24 12.67 -1.71
N LEU A 177 11.26 12.34 -0.92
CA LEU A 177 11.09 11.87 0.45
C LEU A 177 11.19 13.04 1.42
N LYS A 178 10.33 13.07 2.42
CA LYS A 178 10.39 14.08 3.47
C LYS A 178 10.38 13.41 4.83
N GLN A 179 11.46 13.61 5.58
CA GLN A 179 11.62 13.11 6.94
C GLN A 179 10.86 14.01 7.94
N GLY A 180 10.43 13.43 9.07
CA GLY A 180 9.72 14.12 10.15
C GLY A 180 8.31 14.55 9.74
N VAL A 181 7.68 13.82 8.82
CA VAL A 181 6.29 14.06 8.43
C VAL A 181 5.50 12.77 8.27
N SER A 182 4.22 12.83 8.62
CA SER A 182 3.24 11.78 8.37
C SER A 182 2.06 12.33 7.55
N GLU A 183 1.40 11.46 6.79
CA GLU A 183 0.19 11.76 6.00
C GLU A 183 -1.11 11.75 6.84
#